data_AF-A0A5K0WWY9-F1
#
_entry.id   AF-A0A5K0WWY9-F1
#
_cell.length_a   1.000
_cell.length_b   1.000
_cell.length_c   1.000
_cell.angle_alpha   90.00
_cell.angle_beta   90.00
_cell.angle_gamma   90.00
#
_symmetry.space_group_name_H-M   'P 1'
#
loop_
_entity.id
_entity.type
_entity.pdbx_description
1 polymer ?
#
loop_
_entity_poly.entity_id
_entity_poly.type
_entity_poly.pdbx_seq_one_letter_code
_entity_poly.pdbx_strand_id
1 'polypeptide(L)' 'VTYQTESFLDKNRDYVVVEHHNLMSSSKCTFIAGLFPSLPEESSKSSYKFSSVATKFK' A
#
# COMPACT_ATOMS: atom_id res chain seq x y z
N VAL A 1 11.73 -27.58 -1.78
CA VAL A 1 10.85 -26.85 -0.84
C VAL A 1 9.47 -26.80 -1.47
N THR A 2 8.41 -27.04 -0.70
CA THR A 2 7.02 -27.02 -1.19
C THR A 2 6.32 -25.79 -0.63
N TYR A 3 5.59 -25.06 -1.47
CA TYR A 3 4.87 -23.84 -1.09
C TYR A 3 3.35 -24.07 -1.16
N GLN A 4 2.62 -23.53 -0.17
CA GLN A 4 1.15 -23.50 -0.18
C GLN A 4 0.64 -22.26 -0.92
N THR A 5 -0.20 -22.43 -1.92
CA THR A 5 -0.55 -21.38 -2.88
C THR A 5 -1.91 -20.70 -2.65
N GLU A 6 -2.71 -21.18 -1.70
CA GLU A 6 -4.11 -20.76 -1.50
C GLU A 6 -4.30 -19.25 -1.32
N SER A 7 -3.33 -18.55 -0.73
CA SER A 7 -3.38 -17.10 -0.45
C SER A 7 -2.41 -16.26 -1.28
N PHE A 8 -1.82 -16.81 -2.34
CA PHE A 8 -0.79 -16.11 -3.12
C PHE A 8 -1.30 -14.83 -3.78
N LEU A 9 -2.51 -14.85 -4.36
CA LEU A 9 -3.08 -13.69 -5.02
C LEU A 9 -3.39 -12.56 -4.02
N ASP A 10 -3.98 -12.90 -2.88
CA ASP A 10 -4.30 -11.92 -1.84
C ASP A 10 -3.04 -11.31 -1.24
N LYS A 11 -2.02 -12.12 -0.97
CA LYS A 11 -0.72 -11.64 -0.46
C LYS A 11 0.04 -10.80 -1.48
N ASN A 12 -0.15 -11.04 -2.77
CA ASN A 12 0.54 -10.30 -3.81
C ASN A 12 -0.16 -8.98 -4.17
N ARG A 13 -1.41 -8.79 -3.73
CA ARG A 13 -2.16 -7.55 -3.97
C ARG A 13 -1.70 -6.48 -2.99
N ASP A 14 -1.05 -5.46 -3.52
CA ASP A 14 -0.59 -4.28 -2.78
C ASP A 14 -1.79 -3.35 -2.50
N TYR A 15 -2.68 -3.78 -1.59
CA TYR A 15 -3.90 -3.06 -1.25
C TYR A 15 -3.63 -2.04 -0.13
N VAL A 16 -3.91 -0.77 -0.40
CA VAL A 16 -3.86 0.31 0.59
C VAL A 16 -5.25 0.94 0.68
N VAL A 17 -5.82 0.94 1.89
CA VAL A 17 -7.06 1.69 2.17
C VAL A 17 -6.68 3.15 2.37
N VAL A 18 -7.04 3.99 1.39
CA VAL A 18 -6.73 5.43 1.40
C VAL A 18 -7.25 6.11 2.67
N GLU A 19 -8.43 5.71 3.14
CA GLU A 19 -9.02 6.25 4.38
C GLU A 19 -8.17 5.97 5.61
N HIS A 20 -7.73 4.72 5.80
CA HIS A 20 -6.86 4.36 6.93
C HIS A 20 -5.53 5.10 6.87
N HIS A 21 -4.96 5.22 5.67
CA HIS A 21 -3.73 5.96 5.48
C HIS A 21 -3.91 7.42 5.92
N ASN A 22 -4.94 8.11 5.42
CA ASN A 22 -5.22 9.50 5.76
C ASN A 22 -5.49 9.72 7.26
N LEU A 23 -6.22 8.79 7.89
CA LEU A 23 -6.44 8.80 9.34
C LEU A 23 -5.12 8.74 10.11
N MET A 24 -4.20 7.86 9.72
CA MET A 24 -2.89 7.73 10.36
C MET A 24 -1.97 8.92 10.08
N SER A 25 -2.01 9.48 8.86
CA SER A 25 -1.27 10.70 8.49
C SER A 25 -1.69 11.92 9.32
N SER A 26 -2.97 12.01 9.71
CA SER A 26 -3.53 13.10 10.51
C SER A 26 -3.37 12.93 12.03
N SER A 27 -2.67 11.87 12.47
CA SER A 27 -2.45 11.60 13.89
C SER A 27 -1.72 12.76 14.57
N LYS A 28 -2.16 13.10 15.80
CA LYS A 28 -1.49 14.09 16.66
C LYS A 28 -0.10 13.63 17.14
N CYS A 29 0.19 12.33 17.05
CA CYS A 29 1.50 11.79 17.38
C CYS A 29 2.42 11.91 16.15
N THR A 30 3.45 12.74 16.27
CA THR A 30 4.42 13.02 15.18
C THR A 30 5.12 11.76 14.68
N PHE A 31 5.40 10.80 15.57
CA PHE A 31 5.95 9.49 15.18
C PHE A 31 5.01 8.72 14.24
N ILE A 32 3.72 8.66 14.57
CA ILE A 32 2.72 7.95 13.76
C ILE A 32 2.50 8.68 12.45
N ALA A 33 2.27 10.00 12.47
CA ALA A 33 2.09 10.79 11.25
C ALA A 33 3.30 10.67 10.31
N GLY A 34 4.52 10.60 10.86
CA GLY A 34 5.75 10.42 10.09
C GLY A 34 5.91 9.06 9.40
N LEU A 35 5.23 8.00 9.88
CA LEU A 35 5.23 6.69 9.25
C LEU A 35 4.29 6.61 8.03
N PHE A 36 3.33 7.51 7.92
CA PHE A 36 2.32 7.53 6.87
C PHE A 36 2.31 8.91 6.18
N PRO A 37 3.31 9.22 5.34
CA PRO A 37 3.38 10.52 4.65
C PRO A 37 2.24 10.67 3.66
N SER A 38 1.60 11.85 3.58
CA SER A 38 0.49 12.11 2.66
C SER A 38 0.83 11.64 1.25
N LEU A 39 -0.02 10.77 0.68
CA LEU A 39 0.14 10.33 -0.70
C LEU A 39 0.10 11.54 -1.64
N PRO A 40 1.00 11.65 -2.63
CA PRO A 40 0.94 12.73 -3.61
C PRO A 40 -0.40 12.67 -4.37
N GLU A 41 -1.05 13.83 -4.57
CA GLU A 41 -2.35 13.98 -5.28
C GLU A 41 -2.35 13.55 -6.77
N GLU A 42 -1.21 13.10 -7.28
CA GLU A 42 -0.98 12.76 -8.68
C GLU A 42 -1.04 11.23 -8.93
N SER A 43 -2.22 10.64 -8.77
CA SER A 43 -2.61 9.45 -9.54
C SER A 43 -3.96 9.63 -10.23
N SER A 44 -4.38 10.89 -10.42
CA SER A 44 -5.73 11.24 -10.85
C SER A 44 -6.00 11.07 -12.35
N LYS A 45 -5.03 10.70 -13.20
CA LYS A 45 -5.30 10.48 -14.63
C LYS A 45 -4.45 9.33 -15.21
N SER A 46 -5.13 8.23 -15.55
CA SER A 46 -4.67 7.21 -16.49
C SER A 46 -3.29 6.59 -16.23
N SER A 47 -3.19 5.76 -15.20
CA SER A 47 -2.35 4.55 -15.27
C SER A 47 -2.70 3.64 -14.10
N TYR A 48 -3.58 2.66 -14.32
CA TYR A 48 -3.69 1.51 -13.43
C TYR A 48 -2.36 0.75 -13.48
N LYS A 49 -1.37 1.21 -12.72
CA LYS A 49 -0.12 0.51 -12.47
C LYS A 49 -0.48 -0.54 -11.43
N PHE A 50 -0.71 -1.77 -11.88
CA PHE A 50 -0.80 -2.91 -10.98
C PHE A 50 0.54 -3.04 -10.24
N SER A 51 0.60 -2.48 -9.04
CA SER A 51 1.67 -2.67 -8.09
C SER A 51 1.41 -3.99 -7.40
N SER A 52 2.32 -4.94 -7.55
CA SER A 52 2.27 -6.20 -6.80
C SER A 52 3.40 -6.24 -5.80
N VAL A 53 3.17 -6.87 -4.67
CA VAL A 53 4.19 -7.04 -3.62
C VAL A 53 5.43 -7.70 -4.24
N ALA A 54 5.25 -8.78 -5.01
CA ALA A 54 6.34 -9.49 -5.67
C ALA A 54 7.14 -8.60 -6.66
N THR A 55 6.49 -7.68 -7.37
CA THR A 55 7.18 -6.75 -8.28
C THR A 55 8.14 -5.83 -7.51
N LYS A 56 7.80 -5.42 -6.28
CA LYS A 56 8.67 -4.59 -5.43
C LYS A 56 9.85 -5.36 -4.85
N PHE A 57 9.75 -6.68 -4.75
CA PHE A 57 10.81 -7.56 -4.25
C PHE A 57 11.77 -8.06 -5.35
N LYS A 58 11.41 -7.93 -6.63
CA LYS A 58 12.24 -8.36 -7.77
C LYS A 58 13.37 -7.37 -8.04
#